data_AF-A0A4R9JIR9-F1
#
_entry.id   AF-A0A4R9JIR9-F1
#
_cell.length_a   1.000
_cell.length_b   1.000
_cell.length_c   1.000
_cell.angle_alpha   90.00
_cell.angle_beta   90.00
_cell.angle_gamma   90.00
#
_symmetry.space_group_name_H-M   'P 1'
#
loop_
_entity.id
_entity.type
_entity.pdbx_description
1 polymer ?
#
loop_
_entity_poly.entity_id
_entity_poly.type
_entity_poly.pdbx_seq_one_letter_code
_entity_poly.pdbx_strand_id
1 'polypeptide(L)'
;MKRFLPILVFLLFCKLPNFNNSNDPNSQLYLETQLLGCIQNGSAICPPFRVRGMISGLTAGNTLKIQYEFGGISDSISTNGSFNIVTRGGIFPRVFIAQQPNSLHCFITNPGIKSSDGVIGMEITCPLYKAFIDNRTVGYSRCAHGQEWNPSGNAYVGNCTGIGTAGDQYGISLSLNFCNITPTNGCTSGLTGADLAPPPWIDAASSDIYNACNQYNTVNKWQRNNWRVTTKNELKNIVVCTTGPTSPLDDFVPCNVGYSSPAINTQIFTNLESSNVLWSSNSYPIDSIQAYALELNNGRIYTPDQDGTNQVLCVTNL
;
A
#
# COMPACT_ATOMS: atom_id res chain seq x y z
N MET A 1 13.21 47.71 2.40
CA MET A 1 13.19 46.35 2.96
C MET A 1 12.41 46.38 4.27
N LYS A 2 11.08 46.34 4.27
CA LYS A 2 10.17 45.20 4.04
C LYS A 2 10.29 44.09 5.10
N ARG A 3 9.57 44.33 6.21
CA ARG A 3 8.61 43.42 6.86
C ARG A 3 8.91 41.91 6.72
N PHE A 4 9.72 41.34 7.61
CA PHE A 4 9.72 39.88 7.84
C PHE A 4 10.09 39.44 9.27
N LEU A 5 10.28 40.37 10.22
CA LEU A 5 10.87 40.03 11.52
C LEU A 5 9.95 39.91 12.76
N PRO A 6 8.60 40.03 12.72
CA PRO A 6 7.80 39.71 13.91
C PRO A 6 7.23 38.28 13.91
N ILE A 7 7.32 37.52 12.81
CA ILE A 7 6.75 36.14 12.75
C ILE A 7 7.74 35.10 13.30
N LEU A 8 9.05 35.34 13.21
CA LEU A 8 10.05 34.38 13.69
C LEU A 8 10.18 34.35 15.22
N VAL A 9 9.87 35.46 15.91
CA VAL A 9 9.92 35.54 17.39
C VAL A 9 8.67 34.93 18.04
N PHE A 10 7.54 34.83 17.30
CA PHE A 10 6.33 34.16 17.79
C PHE A 10 6.46 32.62 17.81
N LEU A 11 7.40 32.04 17.04
CA LEU A 11 7.64 30.59 17.01
C LEU A 11 8.63 30.09 18.08
N LEU A 12 9.37 30.98 18.74
CA LEU A 12 10.36 30.62 19.76
C LEU A 12 9.81 30.65 21.20
N PHE A 13 8.63 31.26 21.42
CA PHE A 13 7.98 31.35 22.73
C PHE A 13 6.56 30.77 22.78
N CYS A 14 6.01 30.30 21.66
CA CYS A 14 4.87 29.40 21.71
C CYS A 14 5.39 28.00 22.04
N LYS A 15 5.22 27.57 23.31
CA LYS A 15 5.10 26.13 23.58
C LYS A 15 4.10 25.58 22.56
N LEU A 16 4.48 24.54 21.83
CA LEU A 16 3.53 23.69 21.10
C LEU A 16 2.30 23.49 22.00
N PRO A 17 1.06 23.57 21.47
CA PRO A 17 -0.13 23.42 22.28
C PRO A 17 0.04 22.21 23.18
N ASN A 18 0.06 22.43 24.49
CA ASN A 18 0.14 21.33 25.42
C ASN A 18 -1.20 20.59 25.30
N PHE A 19 -1.19 19.43 24.66
CA PHE A 19 -2.34 18.55 24.50
C PHE A 19 -2.72 17.90 25.84
N ASN A 20 -2.78 18.66 26.93
CA ASN A 20 -3.28 18.24 28.25
C ASN A 20 -4.75 18.67 28.42
N ASN A 21 -5.55 18.53 27.36
CA ASN A 21 -6.98 18.77 27.39
C ASN A 21 -7.70 17.44 27.54
N SER A 22 -8.39 17.20 28.66
CA SER A 22 -9.14 15.96 28.90
C SER A 22 -10.25 15.68 27.90
N ASN A 23 -10.62 16.64 27.05
CA ASN A 23 -11.60 16.45 25.98
C ASN A 23 -10.96 16.10 24.61
N ASP A 24 -9.64 16.22 24.48
CA ASP A 24 -8.93 15.79 23.27
C ASP A 24 -8.63 14.29 23.36
N PRO A 25 -9.18 13.44 22.45
CA PRO A 25 -8.98 12.01 22.46
C PRO A 25 -7.51 11.56 22.38
N ASN A 26 -6.63 12.40 21.87
CA ASN A 26 -5.20 12.09 21.75
C ASN A 26 -4.37 12.64 22.91
N SER A 27 -4.97 13.41 23.81
CA SER A 27 -4.28 13.95 24.99
C SER A 27 -3.82 12.86 25.94
N GLN A 28 -2.68 13.09 26.60
CA GLN A 28 -2.23 12.21 27.68
C GLN A 28 -3.26 12.17 28.82
N LEU A 29 -3.82 13.32 29.19
CA LEU A 29 -4.81 13.44 30.27
C LEU A 29 -6.09 12.62 29.99
N TYR A 30 -6.59 12.59 28.76
CA TYR A 30 -7.75 11.77 28.39
C TYR A 30 -7.44 10.28 28.49
N LEU A 31 -6.26 9.85 28.01
CA LEU A 31 -5.83 8.44 28.08
C LEU A 31 -5.62 7.99 29.53
N GLU A 32 -4.99 8.83 30.36
CA GLU A 32 -4.82 8.57 31.80
C GLU A 32 -6.17 8.48 32.53
N THR A 33 -7.11 9.38 32.21
CA THR A 33 -8.46 9.35 32.80
C THR A 33 -9.20 8.06 32.45
N GLN A 34 -9.11 7.61 31.20
CA GLN A 34 -9.68 6.32 30.80
C GLN A 34 -9.02 5.16 31.55
N LEU A 35 -7.68 5.14 31.62
CA LEU A 35 -6.94 4.09 32.32
C LEU A 35 -7.31 4.02 33.80
N LEU A 36 -7.39 5.17 34.48
CA LEU A 36 -7.84 5.26 35.88
C LEU A 36 -9.27 4.75 36.04
N GLY A 37 -10.18 5.09 35.13
CA GLY A 37 -11.54 4.56 35.13
C GLY A 37 -11.61 3.04 34.98
N CYS A 38 -10.68 2.46 34.22
CA CYS A 38 -10.56 1.00 34.10
C CYS A 38 -10.07 0.36 35.42
N ILE A 39 -9.04 0.94 36.03
CA ILE A 39 -8.44 0.44 37.28
C ILE A 39 -9.43 0.56 38.46
N GLN A 40 -10.16 1.67 38.56
CA GLN A 40 -11.13 1.91 39.64
C GLN A 40 -12.28 0.91 39.66
N ASN A 41 -12.61 0.32 38.50
CA ASN A 41 -13.62 -0.75 38.39
C ASN A 41 -13.08 -2.14 38.75
N GLY A 42 -11.86 -2.24 39.29
CA GLY A 42 -11.29 -3.50 39.82
C GLY A 42 -10.85 -4.51 38.77
N SER A 43 -10.73 -4.11 37.50
CA SER A 43 -10.32 -4.98 36.39
C SER A 43 -8.93 -4.58 35.88
N ALA A 44 -8.07 -5.57 35.62
CA ALA A 44 -6.79 -5.37 34.96
C ALA A 44 -6.92 -4.94 33.47
N ILE A 45 -8.13 -5.06 32.91
CA ILE A 45 -8.47 -4.76 31.52
C ILE A 45 -9.66 -3.80 31.50
N CYS A 46 -9.61 -2.76 30.67
CA CYS A 46 -10.73 -1.86 30.44
C CYS A 46 -12.01 -2.61 30.02
N PRO A 47 -13.20 -2.11 30.35
CA PRO A 47 -14.45 -2.82 30.04
C PRO A 47 -14.66 -2.97 28.52
N PRO A 48 -15.25 -4.10 28.07
CA PRO A 48 -15.66 -4.31 26.68
C PRO A 48 -16.55 -3.19 26.17
N PHE A 49 -16.40 -2.81 24.90
CA PHE A 49 -17.32 -1.89 24.23
C PHE A 49 -17.56 -2.31 22.79
N ARG A 50 -18.67 -1.86 22.20
CA ARG A 50 -18.98 -2.14 20.80
C ARG A 50 -18.23 -1.19 19.86
N VAL A 51 -17.78 -1.73 18.74
CA VAL A 51 -17.17 -0.95 17.66
C VAL A 51 -17.96 -1.23 16.39
N ARG A 52 -18.46 -0.16 15.79
CA ARG A 52 -19.21 -0.19 14.53
C ARG A 52 -18.44 0.60 13.48
N GLY A 53 -18.35 0.04 12.28
CA GLY A 53 -17.56 0.66 11.23
C GLY A 53 -17.77 0.03 9.86
N MET A 54 -16.91 0.42 8.94
CA MET A 54 -16.83 -0.08 7.57
C MET A 54 -15.46 -0.69 7.32
N ILE A 55 -15.46 -1.82 6.63
CA ILE A 55 -14.23 -2.42 6.09
C ILE A 55 -14.34 -2.58 4.57
N SER A 56 -13.22 -2.39 3.89
CA SER A 56 -13.08 -2.61 2.46
C SER A 56 -11.80 -3.35 2.10
N GLY A 57 -11.77 -3.95 0.91
CA GLY A 57 -10.56 -4.55 0.36
C GLY A 57 -10.29 -6.00 0.80
N LEU A 58 -11.08 -6.60 1.68
CA LEU A 58 -10.93 -8.02 2.01
C LEU A 58 -11.24 -8.91 0.81
N THR A 59 -10.47 -9.98 0.63
CA THR A 59 -10.74 -11.03 -0.34
C THR A 59 -11.28 -12.28 0.37
N ALA A 60 -11.85 -13.22 -0.38
CA ALA A 60 -12.42 -14.44 0.20
C ALA A 60 -11.37 -15.22 1.02
N GLY A 61 -11.78 -15.76 2.17
CA GLY A 61 -10.92 -16.54 3.08
C GLY A 61 -9.97 -15.70 3.95
N ASN A 62 -9.94 -14.38 3.79
CA ASN A 62 -9.16 -13.47 4.63
C ASN A 62 -10.00 -12.91 5.78
N THR A 63 -9.40 -12.83 6.96
CA THR A 63 -10.01 -12.22 8.16
C THR A 63 -9.03 -11.27 8.82
N LEU A 64 -9.53 -10.22 9.49
CA LEU A 64 -8.73 -9.45 10.43
C LEU A 64 -9.29 -9.49 11.84
N LYS A 65 -8.48 -9.06 12.79
CA LYS A 65 -8.91 -8.71 14.15
C LYS A 65 -8.24 -7.41 14.57
N ILE A 66 -8.99 -6.56 15.26
CA ILE A 66 -8.48 -5.35 15.89
C ILE A 66 -8.21 -5.57 17.38
N GLN A 67 -7.40 -4.70 17.96
CA GLN A 67 -7.17 -4.62 19.40
C GLN A 67 -6.97 -3.16 19.77
N TYR A 68 -7.59 -2.77 20.87
CA TYR A 68 -7.29 -1.50 21.51
C TYR A 68 -6.16 -1.69 22.51
N GLU A 69 -5.36 -0.65 22.71
CA GLU A 69 -4.31 -0.64 23.72
C GLU A 69 -4.89 -0.97 25.10
N PHE A 70 -4.18 -1.80 25.88
CA PHE A 70 -4.67 -2.39 27.14
C PHE A 70 -5.98 -3.21 27.04
N GLY A 71 -6.39 -3.59 25.84
CA GLY A 71 -7.48 -4.53 25.57
C GLY A 71 -6.97 -5.87 25.06
N GLY A 72 -7.87 -6.84 24.92
CA GLY A 72 -7.63 -8.09 24.21
C GLY A 72 -8.03 -8.04 22.73
N ILE A 73 -7.64 -9.07 21.99
CA ILE A 73 -7.96 -9.23 20.57
C ILE A 73 -9.49 -9.40 20.39
N SER A 74 -10.08 -8.63 19.47
CA SER A 74 -11.51 -8.69 19.13
C SER A 74 -11.91 -9.97 18.36
N ASP A 75 -13.20 -10.10 18.09
CA ASP A 75 -13.73 -11.09 17.16
C ASP A 75 -13.31 -10.79 15.70
N SER A 76 -13.32 -11.83 14.85
CA SER A 76 -12.91 -11.69 13.45
C SER A 76 -13.89 -10.85 12.64
N ILE A 77 -13.34 -9.97 11.80
CA ILE A 77 -14.06 -9.32 10.70
C ILE A 77 -13.68 -10.07 9.42
N SER A 78 -14.66 -10.65 8.74
CA SER A 78 -14.46 -11.56 7.60
C SER A 78 -15.14 -11.12 6.30
N THR A 79 -15.95 -10.07 6.33
CA THR A 79 -16.72 -9.58 5.18
C THR A 79 -16.52 -8.09 4.99
N ASN A 80 -16.42 -7.66 3.74
CA ASN A 80 -16.45 -6.23 3.39
C ASN A 80 -17.82 -5.61 3.75
N GLY A 81 -17.85 -4.28 3.87
CA GLY A 81 -19.03 -3.53 4.24
C GLY A 81 -19.08 -3.19 5.73
N SER A 82 -20.29 -3.09 6.27
CA SER A 82 -20.48 -2.72 7.66
C SER A 82 -20.13 -3.88 8.59
N PHE A 83 -19.51 -3.55 9.74
CA PHE A 83 -19.24 -4.50 10.80
C PHE A 83 -19.68 -3.95 12.15
N ASN A 84 -19.97 -4.86 13.09
CA ASN A 84 -20.32 -4.57 14.47
C ASN A 84 -19.72 -5.66 15.35
N ILE A 85 -18.67 -5.32 16.09
CA ILE A 85 -17.92 -6.25 16.93
C ILE A 85 -17.87 -5.76 18.37
N VAL A 86 -17.64 -6.68 19.31
CA VAL A 86 -17.38 -6.35 20.71
C VAL A 86 -15.87 -6.47 20.94
N THR A 87 -15.25 -5.45 21.51
CA THR A 87 -13.83 -5.49 21.90
C THR A 87 -13.69 -6.24 23.21
N ARG A 88 -12.52 -6.83 23.45
CA ARG A 88 -12.16 -7.36 24.77
C ARG A 88 -11.51 -6.25 25.62
N GLY A 89 -12.17 -5.09 25.67
CA GLY A 89 -11.67 -3.90 26.35
C GLY A 89 -10.70 -3.04 25.55
N GLY A 90 -10.08 -2.10 26.25
CA GLY A 90 -9.00 -1.22 25.83
C GLY A 90 -9.35 0.27 25.88
N ILE A 91 -8.38 1.13 25.51
CA ILE A 91 -8.52 2.59 25.55
C ILE A 91 -8.66 3.20 24.14
N PHE A 92 -9.62 4.08 23.94
CA PHE A 92 -9.81 4.81 22.68
C PHE A 92 -8.93 6.07 22.64
N PRO A 93 -8.43 6.52 21.47
CA PRO A 93 -8.56 5.95 20.12
C PRO A 93 -7.42 5.00 19.74
N ARG A 94 -6.62 4.52 20.70
CA ARG A 94 -5.43 3.71 20.45
C ARG A 94 -5.81 2.29 20.00
N VAL A 95 -6.07 2.15 18.70
CA VAL A 95 -6.45 0.88 18.06
C VAL A 95 -5.43 0.48 17.01
N PHE A 96 -5.18 -0.81 16.90
CA PHE A 96 -4.33 -1.40 15.87
C PHE A 96 -4.94 -2.71 15.36
N ILE A 97 -4.45 -3.17 14.20
CA ILE A 97 -4.85 -4.45 13.62
C ILE A 97 -3.96 -5.53 14.24
N ALA A 98 -4.49 -6.26 15.22
CA ALA A 98 -3.78 -7.32 15.92
C ALA A 98 -3.54 -8.56 15.05
N GLN A 99 -4.45 -8.83 14.11
CA GLN A 99 -4.29 -9.90 13.13
C GLN A 99 -4.55 -9.32 11.73
N GLN A 100 -3.48 -9.17 10.95
CA GLN A 100 -3.57 -8.85 9.53
C GLN A 100 -4.05 -10.07 8.73
N PRO A 101 -4.80 -9.90 7.62
CA PRO A 101 -5.09 -11.01 6.73
C PRO A 101 -3.82 -11.62 6.13
N ASN A 102 -3.89 -12.86 5.66
CA ASN A 102 -2.71 -13.61 5.21
C ASN A 102 -2.11 -13.03 3.93
N SER A 103 -2.95 -12.64 2.97
CA SER A 103 -2.51 -12.15 1.65
C SER A 103 -2.71 -10.64 1.47
N LEU A 104 -3.13 -9.93 2.51
CA LEU A 104 -3.40 -8.49 2.44
C LEU A 104 -2.71 -7.76 3.59
N HIS A 105 -2.54 -6.46 3.42
CA HIS A 105 -2.16 -5.57 4.51
C HIS A 105 -3.15 -4.40 4.57
N CYS A 106 -3.81 -4.29 5.71
CA CYS A 106 -4.89 -3.36 5.96
C CYS A 106 -4.45 -2.24 6.92
N PHE A 107 -5.15 -1.12 6.84
CA PHE A 107 -4.92 0.07 7.63
C PHE A 107 -6.23 0.55 8.23
N ILE A 108 -6.14 1.13 9.42
CA ILE A 108 -7.23 1.90 10.03
C ILE A 108 -7.09 3.32 9.52
N THR A 109 -7.98 3.75 8.63
CA THR A 109 -7.98 5.10 8.06
C THR A 109 -8.73 6.09 8.94
N ASN A 110 -9.69 5.59 9.71
CA ASN A 110 -10.41 6.36 10.70
C ASN A 110 -10.64 5.50 11.95
N PRO A 111 -10.12 5.88 13.14
CA PRO A 111 -10.36 5.13 14.37
C PRO A 111 -11.81 5.21 14.87
N GLY A 112 -12.64 6.09 14.27
CA GLY A 112 -14.02 6.34 14.64
C GLY A 112 -14.16 7.41 15.71
N ILE A 113 -15.39 7.58 16.20
CA ILE A 113 -15.77 8.54 17.23
C ILE A 113 -16.31 7.77 18.44
N LYS A 114 -15.87 8.14 19.64
CA LYS A 114 -16.42 7.59 20.89
C LYS A 114 -17.87 8.07 21.09
N SER A 115 -18.78 7.14 21.34
CA SER A 115 -20.18 7.40 21.72
C SER A 115 -20.51 6.73 23.06
N SER A 116 -21.71 6.97 23.60
CA SER A 116 -22.19 6.33 24.84
C SER A 116 -22.13 4.80 24.79
N ASP A 117 -22.35 4.23 23.61
CA ASP A 117 -22.48 2.78 23.41
C ASP A 117 -21.17 2.13 22.89
N GLY A 118 -20.08 2.90 22.78
CA GLY A 118 -18.78 2.42 22.31
C GLY A 118 -18.12 3.33 21.29
N VAL A 119 -17.79 2.81 20.10
CA VAL A 119 -17.16 3.55 18.99
C VAL A 119 -17.97 3.34 17.72
N ILE A 120 -18.19 4.42 16.97
CA ILE A 120 -18.91 4.41 15.69
C ILE A 120 -18.07 5.06 14.59
N GLY A 121 -18.27 4.62 13.34
CA GLY A 121 -17.62 5.21 12.17
C GLY A 121 -16.14 4.86 12.03
N MET A 122 -15.69 3.72 12.57
CA MET A 122 -14.35 3.20 12.27
C MET A 122 -14.27 2.82 10.78
N GLU A 123 -13.16 3.12 10.13
CA GLU A 123 -12.90 2.75 8.74
C GLU A 123 -11.60 1.97 8.63
N ILE A 124 -11.68 0.83 7.95
CA ILE A 124 -10.56 -0.06 7.66
C ILE A 124 -10.52 -0.34 6.17
N THR A 125 -9.33 -0.32 5.58
CA THR A 125 -9.13 -0.64 4.16
C THR A 125 -7.92 -1.52 3.97
N CYS A 126 -7.98 -2.45 3.01
CA CYS A 126 -6.90 -3.37 2.64
C CYS A 126 -6.34 -3.07 1.24
N PRO A 127 -5.60 -1.97 1.06
CA PRO A 127 -5.16 -1.49 -0.25
C PRO A 127 -3.92 -2.21 -0.76
N LEU A 128 -3.25 -3.04 0.05
CA LEU A 128 -2.01 -3.72 -0.32
C LEU A 128 -2.19 -5.24 -0.39
N TYR A 129 -1.63 -5.83 -1.43
CA TYR A 129 -1.41 -7.27 -1.51
C TYR A 129 -0.09 -7.62 -0.82
N LYS A 130 -0.12 -8.59 0.10
CA LYS A 130 1.04 -9.00 0.89
C LYS A 130 1.60 -10.29 0.32
N ALA A 131 2.90 -10.32 0.08
CA ALA A 131 3.64 -11.54 -0.30
C ALA A 131 4.94 -11.65 0.49
N PHE A 132 5.45 -12.88 0.62
CA PHE A 132 6.75 -13.16 1.22
C PHE A 132 7.71 -13.65 0.14
N ILE A 133 8.73 -12.86 -0.17
CA ILE A 133 9.62 -13.04 -1.34
C ILE A 133 11.03 -12.71 -0.90
N ASP A 134 12.02 -13.51 -1.27
CA ASP A 134 13.43 -13.29 -0.90
C ASP A 134 13.64 -13.04 0.60
N ASN A 135 12.97 -13.82 1.45
CA ASN A 135 13.02 -13.74 2.91
C ASN A 135 12.53 -12.40 3.52
N ARG A 136 11.69 -11.65 2.79
CA ARG A 136 11.08 -10.39 3.25
C ARG A 136 9.60 -10.35 2.93
N THR A 137 8.84 -9.69 3.80
CA THR A 137 7.43 -9.39 3.53
C THR A 137 7.32 -8.08 2.75
N VAL A 138 6.68 -8.14 1.60
CA VAL A 138 6.44 -6.98 0.74
C VAL A 138 4.95 -6.73 0.57
N GLY A 139 4.60 -5.45 0.39
CA GLY A 139 3.25 -4.97 0.13
C GLY A 139 3.18 -4.32 -1.24
N TYR A 140 2.51 -4.96 -2.19
CA TYR A 140 2.22 -4.38 -3.49
C TYR A 140 1.05 -3.43 -3.36
N SER A 141 1.13 -2.27 -4.00
CA SER A 141 -0.08 -1.53 -4.30
C SER A 141 -1.00 -2.40 -5.16
N ARG A 142 -2.29 -2.49 -4.84
CA ARG A 142 -3.25 -3.20 -5.68
C ARG A 142 -3.59 -2.46 -6.97
N CYS A 143 -3.17 -1.20 -7.08
CA CYS A 143 -3.39 -0.33 -8.23
C CYS A 143 -2.06 0.00 -8.91
N ALA A 144 -2.07 0.02 -10.24
CA ALA A 144 -0.94 0.52 -11.00
C ALA A 144 -0.77 2.03 -10.79
N HIS A 145 0.42 2.54 -11.10
CA HIS A 145 0.65 3.98 -11.12
C HIS A 145 -0.32 4.69 -12.10
N GLY A 146 -0.79 5.87 -11.70
CA GLY A 146 -1.90 6.60 -12.36
C GLY A 146 -3.28 6.26 -11.81
N GLN A 147 -3.43 5.13 -11.13
CA GLN A 147 -4.70 4.72 -10.51
C GLN A 147 -4.73 5.01 -9.01
N GLU A 148 -5.95 5.13 -8.47
CA GLU A 148 -6.19 5.35 -7.05
C GLU A 148 -7.11 4.28 -6.45
N TRP A 149 -6.77 3.84 -5.24
CA TRP A 149 -7.55 2.87 -4.50
C TRP A 149 -8.87 3.49 -4.03
N ASN A 150 -9.98 2.94 -4.48
CA ASN A 150 -11.32 3.29 -4.04
C ASN A 150 -11.83 2.25 -3.04
N PRO A 151 -11.91 2.53 -1.73
CA PRO A 151 -12.43 1.59 -0.74
C PRO A 151 -13.93 1.29 -0.94
N SER A 152 -14.67 2.18 -1.59
CA SER A 152 -16.12 2.03 -1.85
C SER A 152 -16.42 1.32 -3.19
N GLY A 153 -15.39 0.94 -3.95
CA GLY A 153 -15.56 0.23 -5.22
C GLY A 153 -16.20 -1.16 -5.06
N ASN A 154 -17.03 -1.54 -6.03
CA ASN A 154 -17.72 -2.84 -6.18
C ASN A 154 -18.05 -3.55 -4.84
N ALA A 155 -19.13 -3.11 -4.17
CA ALA A 155 -19.58 -3.69 -2.90
C ALA A 155 -18.48 -3.75 -1.80
N TYR A 156 -17.66 -2.69 -1.70
CA TYR A 156 -16.56 -2.56 -0.75
C TYR A 156 -15.41 -3.57 -0.94
N VAL A 157 -15.38 -4.34 -2.03
CA VAL A 157 -14.19 -5.12 -2.42
C VAL A 157 -13.02 -4.20 -2.75
N GLY A 158 -13.34 -2.95 -3.08
CA GLY A 158 -12.42 -1.93 -3.52
C GLY A 158 -11.96 -2.15 -4.96
N ASN A 159 -11.59 -1.06 -5.62
CA ASN A 159 -11.05 -1.10 -6.97
C ASN A 159 -10.03 0.02 -7.16
N CYS A 160 -9.52 0.16 -8.38
CA CYS A 160 -8.51 1.18 -8.72
C CYS A 160 -9.08 2.36 -9.51
N THR A 161 -10.34 2.73 -9.23
CA THR A 161 -11.05 3.86 -9.85
C THR A 161 -11.35 4.98 -8.85
N GLY A 162 -10.48 5.20 -7.86
CA GLY A 162 -10.65 6.23 -6.84
C GLY A 162 -10.84 7.61 -7.45
N ILE A 163 -11.65 8.45 -6.76
CA ILE A 163 -11.89 9.84 -7.13
C ILE A 163 -11.05 10.71 -6.20
N GLY A 164 -9.93 11.24 -6.70
CA GLY A 164 -9.19 12.30 -6.01
C GLY A 164 -9.72 13.69 -6.35
N THR A 165 -9.28 14.71 -5.59
CA THR A 165 -9.79 16.09 -5.69
C THR A 165 -9.01 17.01 -6.65
N ALA A 166 -7.94 16.53 -7.32
CA ALA A 166 -7.24 17.30 -8.36
C ALA A 166 -6.38 16.40 -9.27
N GLY A 167 -6.77 16.22 -10.53
CA GLY A 167 -5.91 15.62 -11.55
C GLY A 167 -6.65 14.77 -12.59
N ASP A 168 -6.44 15.07 -13.85
CA ASP A 168 -7.20 14.61 -15.02
C ASP A 168 -6.87 13.16 -15.44
N GLN A 169 -6.25 12.40 -14.53
CA GLN A 169 -5.61 11.10 -14.80
C GLN A 169 -6.09 9.97 -13.89
N TYR A 170 -7.04 10.24 -12.97
CA TYR A 170 -7.54 9.22 -12.04
C TYR A 170 -8.21 8.04 -12.75
N GLY A 171 -7.74 6.82 -12.44
CA GLY A 171 -8.30 5.58 -12.97
C GLY A 171 -7.69 5.09 -14.28
N ILE A 172 -6.79 5.89 -14.88
CA ILE A 172 -6.02 5.47 -16.06
C ILE A 172 -4.69 4.91 -15.57
N SER A 173 -4.36 3.68 -15.98
CA SER A 173 -3.03 3.16 -15.74
C SER A 173 -2.06 3.79 -16.75
N LEU A 174 -1.08 4.55 -16.26
CA LEU A 174 -0.12 5.25 -17.11
C LEU A 174 0.96 4.29 -17.60
N SER A 175 1.33 4.44 -18.88
CA SER A 175 2.48 3.75 -19.47
C SER A 175 3.67 4.69 -19.46
N LEU A 176 4.78 4.25 -18.89
CA LEU A 176 5.94 5.06 -18.53
C LEU A 176 7.22 4.44 -19.12
N ASN A 177 8.22 5.28 -19.39
CA ASN A 177 9.51 4.84 -19.91
C ASN A 177 10.40 4.35 -18.76
N PHE A 178 11.20 3.31 -19.01
CA PHE A 178 12.13 2.79 -18.00
C PHE A 178 13.22 3.83 -17.72
N CYS A 179 13.89 4.32 -18.76
CA CYS A 179 14.89 5.38 -18.72
C CYS A 179 14.76 6.25 -19.97
N ASN A 180 14.72 7.58 -19.81
CA ASN A 180 14.29 8.50 -20.86
C ASN A 180 15.40 8.96 -21.83
N ILE A 181 16.67 8.56 -21.65
CA ILE A 181 17.76 8.94 -22.56
C ILE A 181 18.57 7.74 -23.06
N THR A 182 19.17 7.95 -24.23
CA THR A 182 20.38 7.26 -24.70
C THR A 182 21.60 8.06 -24.18
N PRO A 183 22.54 7.48 -23.41
CA PRO A 183 22.82 6.06 -23.24
C PRO A 183 21.98 5.37 -22.16
N THR A 184 21.58 4.14 -22.49
CA THR A 184 20.45 3.40 -21.93
C THR A 184 20.67 2.75 -20.55
N ASN A 185 21.77 3.08 -19.87
CA ASN A 185 22.08 2.61 -18.51
C ASN A 185 22.27 3.76 -17.52
N GLY A 186 21.97 5.01 -17.91
CA GLY A 186 22.11 6.16 -17.02
C GLY A 186 21.26 6.06 -15.76
N CYS A 187 20.12 5.38 -15.84
CA CYS A 187 19.23 5.11 -14.71
C CYS A 187 19.63 3.90 -13.84
N THR A 188 20.64 3.12 -14.24
CA THR A 188 21.14 1.92 -13.53
C THR A 188 22.60 2.09 -13.09
N SER A 189 23.00 3.32 -12.78
CA SER A 189 24.38 3.67 -12.41
C SER A 189 25.43 3.25 -13.46
N GLY A 190 25.05 3.19 -14.73
CA GLY A 190 25.96 2.84 -15.83
C GLY A 190 26.25 1.35 -15.95
N LEU A 191 25.51 0.49 -15.24
CA LEU A 191 25.73 -0.96 -15.22
C LEU A 191 24.58 -1.69 -15.94
N THR A 192 24.93 -2.59 -16.85
CA THR A 192 23.95 -3.52 -17.44
C THR A 192 23.59 -4.61 -16.44
N GLY A 193 22.32 -5.03 -16.42
CA GLY A 193 21.82 -6.04 -15.48
C GLY A 193 21.65 -5.54 -14.05
N ALA A 194 21.93 -4.26 -13.77
CA ALA A 194 21.75 -3.67 -12.46
C ALA A 194 20.29 -3.24 -12.21
N ASP A 195 19.98 -3.07 -10.93
CA ASP A 195 18.74 -2.45 -10.48
C ASP A 195 18.70 -0.95 -10.82
N LEU A 196 17.48 -0.44 -10.95
CA LEU A 196 17.19 0.97 -11.08
C LEU A 196 17.73 1.75 -9.87
N ALA A 197 18.57 2.74 -10.14
CA ALA A 197 19.22 3.53 -9.12
C ALA A 197 18.40 4.78 -8.72
N PRO A 198 18.49 5.23 -7.46
CA PRO A 198 17.99 6.54 -7.08
C PRO A 198 18.83 7.66 -7.71
N PRO A 199 18.29 8.88 -7.87
CA PRO A 199 19.05 10.03 -8.33
C PRO A 199 20.17 10.40 -7.32
N PRO A 200 21.27 11.04 -7.77
CA PRO A 200 21.49 11.55 -9.13
C PRO A 200 21.82 10.43 -10.13
N TRP A 201 21.23 10.53 -11.33
CA TRP A 201 21.50 9.62 -12.44
C TRP A 201 22.71 10.09 -13.25
N ILE A 202 23.26 9.19 -14.07
CA ILE A 202 24.38 9.54 -14.95
C ILE A 202 23.85 10.38 -16.12
N ASP A 203 24.61 11.42 -16.47
CA ASP A 203 24.28 12.39 -17.52
C ASP A 203 22.91 13.07 -17.29
N ALA A 204 22.12 13.22 -18.37
CA ALA A 204 20.77 13.80 -18.33
C ALA A 204 19.67 12.75 -18.10
N ALA A 205 20.02 11.54 -17.64
CA ALA A 205 19.08 10.45 -17.53
C ALA A 205 18.02 10.72 -16.46
N SER A 206 16.82 10.21 -16.70
CA SER A 206 15.76 10.11 -15.71
C SER A 206 14.87 8.91 -15.95
N SER A 207 14.28 8.42 -14.87
CA SER A 207 13.40 7.25 -14.92
C SER A 207 12.00 7.62 -14.45
N ASP A 208 11.04 7.53 -15.38
CA ASP A 208 9.63 7.79 -15.08
C ASP A 208 9.09 6.74 -14.12
N ILE A 209 9.50 5.47 -14.29
CA ILE A 209 9.09 4.38 -13.40
C ILE A 209 9.65 4.55 -11.97
N TYR A 210 10.88 5.05 -11.82
CA TYR A 210 11.44 5.38 -10.50
C TYR A 210 10.59 6.46 -9.83
N ASN A 211 10.38 7.57 -10.56
CA ASN A 211 9.65 8.73 -10.06
C ASN A 211 8.22 8.37 -9.66
N ALA A 212 7.55 7.53 -10.46
CA ALA A 212 6.20 7.04 -10.22
C ALA A 212 6.02 6.39 -8.84
N CYS A 213 6.97 5.55 -8.41
CA CYS A 213 6.93 4.93 -7.10
C CYS A 213 7.54 5.80 -6.00
N ASN A 214 8.55 6.61 -6.32
CA ASN A 214 9.14 7.52 -5.34
C ASN A 214 8.16 8.61 -4.89
N GLN A 215 7.22 9.03 -5.73
CA GLN A 215 6.14 9.94 -5.35
C GLN A 215 5.30 9.39 -4.18
N TYR A 216 5.17 8.06 -4.04
CA TYR A 216 4.45 7.49 -2.90
C TYR A 216 5.19 7.72 -1.58
N ASN A 217 6.52 7.84 -1.61
CA ASN A 217 7.32 8.19 -0.43
C ASN A 217 7.11 9.65 -0.03
N THR A 218 7.03 10.57 -1.01
CA THR A 218 6.88 12.00 -0.72
C THR A 218 5.54 12.33 -0.08
N VAL A 219 4.47 11.63 -0.46
CA VAL A 219 3.13 11.79 0.13
C VAL A 219 2.88 10.85 1.32
N ASN A 220 3.89 10.07 1.76
CA ASN A 220 3.78 9.06 2.80
C ASN A 220 2.55 8.14 2.59
N LYS A 221 2.39 7.64 1.35
CA LYS A 221 1.21 6.89 0.93
C LYS A 221 1.04 5.67 1.82
N TRP A 222 -0.13 5.55 2.44
CA TRP A 222 -0.44 4.49 3.41
C TRP A 222 0.53 4.44 4.61
N GLN A 223 1.05 5.59 5.05
CA GLN A 223 2.00 5.69 6.17
C GLN A 223 3.29 4.88 5.96
N ARG A 224 3.72 4.74 4.70
CA ARG A 224 4.96 4.05 4.28
C ARG A 224 5.83 4.99 3.45
N ASN A 225 7.15 4.83 3.56
CA ASN A 225 8.16 5.74 2.97
C ASN A 225 9.31 5.03 2.23
N ASN A 226 9.14 3.73 1.93
CA ASN A 226 10.10 2.85 1.28
C ASN A 226 9.49 2.18 0.03
N TRP A 227 8.63 2.92 -0.66
CA TRP A 227 8.07 2.57 -1.96
C TRP A 227 9.13 2.59 -3.04
N ARG A 228 9.08 1.58 -3.91
CA ARG A 228 9.96 1.43 -5.07
C ARG A 228 9.24 0.65 -6.18
N VAL A 229 9.87 0.60 -7.35
CA VAL A 229 9.47 -0.30 -8.44
C VAL A 229 9.70 -1.75 -8.00
N THR A 230 8.80 -2.64 -8.41
CA THR A 230 8.93 -4.09 -8.20
C THR A 230 10.14 -4.67 -8.92
N THR A 231 10.85 -5.59 -8.30
CA THR A 231 11.88 -6.40 -8.99
C THR A 231 11.22 -7.43 -9.92
N LYS A 232 11.99 -8.00 -10.85
CA LYS A 232 11.46 -9.08 -11.71
C LYS A 232 11.00 -10.29 -10.90
N ASN A 233 11.70 -10.63 -9.82
CA ASN A 233 11.32 -11.74 -8.94
C ASN A 233 10.00 -11.43 -8.20
N GLU A 234 9.80 -10.18 -7.80
CA GLU A 234 8.53 -9.74 -7.20
C GLU A 234 7.38 -9.82 -8.20
N LEU A 235 7.58 -9.44 -9.46
CA LEU A 235 6.55 -9.57 -10.49
C LEU A 235 6.21 -11.04 -10.77
N LYS A 236 7.17 -11.95 -10.77
CA LYS A 236 6.88 -13.39 -10.94
C LYS A 236 5.96 -13.96 -9.86
N ASN A 237 5.97 -13.40 -8.66
CA ASN A 237 5.17 -13.89 -7.53
C ASN A 237 3.71 -13.42 -7.57
N ILE A 238 3.36 -12.45 -8.42
CA ILE A 238 1.96 -12.08 -8.66
C ILE A 238 1.35 -12.90 -9.81
N VAL A 239 2.16 -13.74 -10.47
CA VAL A 239 1.71 -14.61 -11.56
C VAL A 239 0.95 -15.82 -11.02
N VAL A 240 -0.21 -16.09 -11.60
CA VAL A 240 -1.07 -17.24 -11.31
C VAL A 240 -1.39 -17.96 -12.62
N CYS A 241 -0.88 -19.17 -12.79
CA CYS A 241 -1.31 -20.02 -13.91
C CYS A 241 -2.51 -20.87 -13.45
N THR A 242 -3.64 -20.79 -14.17
CA THR A 242 -4.85 -21.59 -13.88
C THR A 242 -4.61 -23.10 -14.04
N THR A 243 -3.77 -23.47 -15.01
CA THR A 243 -3.26 -24.82 -15.28
C THR A 243 -1.88 -24.69 -15.90
N GLY A 244 -0.89 -25.45 -15.43
CA GLY A 244 0.49 -25.37 -15.94
C GLY A 244 1.51 -25.15 -14.83
N PRO A 245 2.73 -24.68 -15.15
CA PRO A 245 3.83 -24.64 -14.20
C PRO A 245 3.49 -23.82 -12.95
N THR A 246 4.01 -24.26 -11.80
CA THR A 246 3.85 -23.57 -10.52
C THR A 246 4.65 -22.28 -10.52
N SER A 247 4.03 -21.15 -10.19
CA SER A 247 4.74 -19.89 -9.99
C SER A 247 5.63 -19.94 -8.74
N PRO A 248 6.71 -19.14 -8.67
CA PRO A 248 7.21 -18.21 -9.70
C PRO A 248 7.79 -18.92 -10.93
N LEU A 249 7.53 -18.38 -12.12
CA LEU A 249 8.04 -18.92 -13.39
C LEU A 249 9.50 -18.54 -13.63
N ASP A 250 10.23 -19.35 -14.40
CA ASP A 250 11.55 -18.98 -14.91
C ASP A 250 11.47 -17.79 -15.88
N ASP A 251 12.58 -17.08 -16.07
CA ASP A 251 12.63 -15.98 -17.05
C ASP A 251 12.28 -16.53 -18.45
N PHE A 252 11.54 -15.75 -19.24
CA PHE A 252 11.11 -16.09 -20.60
C PHE A 252 10.15 -17.29 -20.74
N VAL A 253 9.77 -17.93 -19.63
CA VAL A 253 8.80 -19.03 -19.62
C VAL A 253 7.39 -18.47 -19.34
N PRO A 254 6.43 -18.61 -20.28
CA PRO A 254 5.04 -18.26 -20.02
C PRO A 254 4.30 -19.38 -19.26
N CYS A 255 3.13 -19.08 -18.71
CA CYS A 255 2.10 -20.09 -18.47
C CYS A 255 1.83 -20.81 -19.82
N ASN A 256 1.90 -22.15 -19.83
CA ASN A 256 1.92 -23.05 -21.00
C ASN A 256 1.29 -22.55 -22.33
N VAL A 257 1.91 -22.96 -23.45
CA VAL A 257 1.41 -22.75 -24.82
C VAL A 257 -0.01 -23.36 -24.97
N GLY A 258 -1.03 -22.51 -25.14
CA GLY A 258 -2.42 -22.94 -25.40
C GLY A 258 -3.46 -22.52 -24.35
N TYR A 259 -3.05 -21.96 -23.21
CA TYR A 259 -3.97 -21.46 -22.19
C TYR A 259 -3.64 -20.01 -21.84
N SER A 260 -4.36 -19.09 -22.49
CA SER A 260 -4.25 -17.66 -22.26
C SER A 260 -5.19 -17.22 -21.14
N SER A 261 -4.62 -16.60 -20.11
CA SER A 261 -5.27 -15.62 -19.25
C SER A 261 -6.36 -16.11 -18.26
N PRO A 262 -6.47 -15.50 -17.06
CA PRO A 262 -5.56 -14.50 -16.51
C PRO A 262 -4.33 -15.16 -15.85
N ALA A 263 -3.15 -14.59 -16.12
CA ALA A 263 -1.92 -14.94 -15.42
C ALA A 263 -1.77 -14.17 -14.09
N ILE A 264 -2.80 -13.46 -13.62
CA ILE A 264 -2.78 -12.65 -12.39
C ILE A 264 -4.14 -12.75 -11.68
N ASN A 265 -4.15 -12.67 -10.35
CA ASN A 265 -5.39 -12.70 -9.59
C ASN A 265 -6.13 -11.34 -9.70
N THR A 266 -7.14 -11.28 -10.55
CA THR A 266 -7.96 -10.07 -10.78
C THR A 266 -8.87 -9.72 -9.60
N GLN A 267 -9.07 -10.61 -8.63
CA GLN A 267 -9.72 -10.24 -7.36
C GLN A 267 -8.82 -9.37 -6.49
N ILE A 268 -7.51 -9.50 -6.66
CA ILE A 268 -6.50 -8.71 -5.94
C ILE A 268 -6.17 -7.45 -6.75
N PHE A 269 -5.89 -7.60 -8.04
CA PHE A 269 -5.54 -6.51 -8.96
C PHE A 269 -6.69 -6.22 -9.93
N THR A 270 -7.68 -5.47 -9.48
CA THR A 270 -9.00 -5.36 -10.14
C THR A 270 -9.02 -4.60 -11.46
N ASN A 271 -7.98 -3.81 -11.76
CA ASN A 271 -7.91 -2.96 -12.96
C ASN A 271 -6.62 -3.18 -13.76
N LEU A 272 -5.92 -4.29 -13.53
CA LEU A 272 -4.83 -4.73 -14.41
C LEU A 272 -5.41 -5.64 -15.48
N GLU A 273 -5.47 -5.15 -16.71
CA GLU A 273 -5.95 -5.92 -17.86
C GLU A 273 -4.91 -6.94 -18.28
N SER A 274 -5.34 -8.09 -18.80
CA SER A 274 -4.41 -9.13 -19.24
C SER A 274 -3.52 -8.70 -20.41
N SER A 275 -3.90 -7.69 -21.19
CA SER A 275 -3.05 -7.12 -22.25
C SER A 275 -1.90 -6.26 -21.73
N ASN A 276 -1.88 -5.93 -20.44
CA ASN A 276 -0.90 -4.99 -19.91
C ASN A 276 0.48 -5.65 -19.71
N VAL A 277 1.49 -4.79 -19.69
CA VAL A 277 2.88 -5.13 -19.38
C VAL A 277 3.33 -4.31 -18.18
N LEU A 278 4.02 -4.94 -17.22
CA LEU A 278 4.54 -4.29 -16.02
C LEU A 278 6.06 -4.21 -16.06
N TRP A 279 6.62 -3.01 -15.92
CA TRP A 279 8.05 -2.82 -15.75
C TRP A 279 8.55 -3.38 -14.42
N SER A 280 9.71 -4.04 -14.47
CA SER A 280 10.50 -4.31 -13.27
C SER A 280 11.55 -3.21 -13.03
N SER A 281 12.24 -3.27 -11.89
CA SER A 281 13.40 -2.42 -11.61
C SER A 281 14.70 -2.92 -12.25
N ASN A 282 14.71 -4.09 -12.89
CA ASN A 282 15.93 -4.75 -13.34
C ASN A 282 16.20 -4.47 -14.83
N SER A 283 17.38 -3.94 -15.16
CA SER A 283 17.87 -3.91 -16.56
C SER A 283 18.30 -5.30 -17.03
N TYR A 284 18.43 -5.49 -18.34
CA TYR A 284 18.91 -6.75 -18.91
C TYR A 284 20.45 -6.81 -18.88
N PRO A 285 21.08 -7.91 -18.39
CA PRO A 285 22.54 -7.99 -18.29
C PRO A 285 23.26 -8.04 -19.64
N ILE A 286 22.61 -8.55 -20.69
CA ILE A 286 23.25 -8.76 -22.00
C ILE A 286 23.15 -7.51 -22.87
N ASP A 287 22.06 -6.75 -22.76
CA ASP A 287 21.83 -5.57 -23.59
C ASP A 287 21.47 -4.36 -22.72
N SER A 288 22.29 -3.32 -22.81
CA SER A 288 22.08 -2.08 -22.07
C SER A 288 20.81 -1.36 -22.46
N ILE A 289 20.23 -1.63 -23.64
CA ILE A 289 19.02 -0.95 -24.11
C ILE A 289 17.74 -1.60 -23.59
N GLN A 290 17.84 -2.76 -22.93
CA GLN A 290 16.67 -3.56 -22.52
C GLN A 290 16.52 -3.62 -21.00
N ALA A 291 15.28 -3.83 -20.57
CA ALA A 291 14.96 -4.07 -19.16
C ALA A 291 13.89 -5.16 -19.02
N TYR A 292 13.84 -5.81 -17.86
CA TYR A 292 12.85 -6.86 -17.63
C TYR A 292 11.45 -6.29 -17.42
N ALA A 293 10.47 -6.91 -18.06
CA ALA A 293 9.06 -6.61 -17.89
C ALA A 293 8.22 -7.90 -17.81
N LEU A 294 7.07 -7.85 -17.14
CA LEU A 294 6.10 -8.94 -17.05
C LEU A 294 4.95 -8.72 -18.03
N GLU A 295 4.70 -9.69 -18.90
CA GLU A 295 3.54 -9.73 -19.78
C GLU A 295 2.35 -10.39 -19.06
N LEU A 296 1.25 -9.68 -18.81
CA LEU A 296 0.13 -10.21 -18.02
C LEU A 296 -0.76 -11.21 -18.79
N ASN A 297 -0.63 -11.29 -20.12
CA ASN A 297 -1.46 -12.17 -20.96
C ASN A 297 -1.08 -13.65 -20.77
N ASN A 298 0.18 -13.91 -20.48
CA ASN A 298 0.79 -15.23 -20.40
C ASN A 298 1.72 -15.39 -19.19
N GLY A 299 1.96 -14.35 -18.38
CA GLY A 299 2.79 -14.40 -17.18
C GLY A 299 4.29 -14.42 -17.43
N ARG A 300 4.75 -14.20 -18.66
CA ARG A 300 6.16 -14.28 -19.05
C ARG A 300 6.93 -13.03 -18.65
N ILE A 301 8.10 -13.22 -18.04
CA ILE A 301 9.12 -12.18 -17.96
C ILE A 301 9.88 -12.12 -19.30
N TYR A 302 9.95 -10.96 -19.93
CA TYR A 302 10.71 -10.71 -21.16
C TYR A 302 11.48 -9.39 -21.08
N THR A 303 12.21 -9.03 -22.14
CA THR A 303 13.16 -7.89 -22.13
C THR A 303 12.88 -6.91 -23.26
N PRO A 304 11.82 -6.08 -23.17
CA PRO A 304 11.61 -5.00 -24.13
C PRO A 304 12.68 -3.91 -23.99
N ASP A 305 12.80 -3.11 -25.05
CA ASP A 305 13.66 -1.93 -25.08
C ASP A 305 13.13 -0.88 -24.08
N GLN A 306 14.05 -0.20 -23.41
CA GLN A 306 13.79 0.74 -22.31
C GLN A 306 13.07 2.02 -22.75
N ASP A 307 13.07 2.31 -24.05
CA ASP A 307 12.34 3.42 -24.68
C ASP A 307 10.85 3.11 -24.90
N GLY A 308 10.44 1.85 -24.70
CA GLY A 308 9.04 1.44 -24.65
C GLY A 308 8.30 2.02 -23.43
N THR A 309 6.99 2.15 -23.56
CA THR A 309 6.09 2.59 -22.49
C THR A 309 5.34 1.39 -21.91
N ASN A 310 5.48 1.13 -20.61
CA ASN A 310 4.73 0.06 -19.93
C ASN A 310 4.26 0.53 -18.54
N GLN A 311 3.33 -0.20 -17.93
CA GLN A 311 2.77 0.18 -16.64
C GLN A 311 3.72 -0.15 -15.48
N VAL A 312 3.48 0.44 -14.33
CA VAL A 312 4.31 0.25 -13.13
C VAL A 312 3.44 -0.13 -11.94
N LEU A 313 3.87 -1.18 -11.24
CA LEU A 313 3.34 -1.54 -9.93
C LEU A 313 4.38 -1.16 -8.87
N CYS A 314 3.93 -0.43 -7.85
CA CYS A 314 4.81 -0.03 -6.75
C CYS A 314 4.70 -1.00 -5.58
N VAL A 315 5.83 -1.24 -4.92
CA VAL A 315 5.94 -2.15 -3.77
C VAL A 315 6.66 -1.45 -2.63
N THR A 316 6.33 -1.86 -1.40
CA THR A 316 6.97 -1.39 -0.16
C THR A 316 7.32 -2.58 0.74
N ASN A 317 8.29 -2.45 1.65
CA ASN A 317 8.53 -3.47 2.68
C ASN A 317 7.55 -3.25 3.84
N LEU A 318 6.96 -4.34 4.36
CA LEU A 318 5.92 -4.30 5.40
C LEU A 318 6.44 -4.54 6.81
#